data_AF-A0A447JKP4-F1
#
_entry.id   AF-A0A447JKP4-F1
#
_cell.length_a   1.000
_cell.length_b   1.000
_cell.length_c   1.000
_cell.angle_alpha   90.00
_cell.angle_beta   90.00
_cell.angle_gamma   90.00
#
_symmetry.space_group_name_H-M   'P 1'
#
loop_
_entity.id
_entity.type
_entity.pdbx_description
1 polymer ?
#
loop_
_entity_poly.entity_id
_entity_poly.type
_entity_poly.pdbx_seq_one_letter_code
_entity_poly.pdbx_strand_id
1 'polypeptide(L)' 'MVTTHFMDEAEYCDRIGLVYRGKLIASGTPDDLKAQAADEQQADPTMEQAFITLINDWDKEHTHE' A
#
# COMPACT_ATOMS: atom_id res chain seq x y z
N MET A 1 6.60 8.01 -15.43
CA MET A 1 5.52 7.37 -14.65
C MET A 1 5.46 5.92 -15.07
N VAL A 2 5.56 4.99 -14.13
CA VAL A 2 5.57 3.55 -14.34
C VAL A 2 4.38 2.94 -13.60
N THR A 3 3.80 1.89 -14.17
CA THR A 3 2.80 1.05 -13.52
C THR A 3 3.31 -0.37 -13.52
N THR A 4 3.41 -0.98 -12.34
CA THR A 4 3.79 -2.38 -12.17
C THR A 4 2.90 -3.00 -11.10
N HIS A 5 2.77 -4.33 -11.17
CA HIS A 5 2.12 -5.14 -10.13
C HIS A 5 3.15 -5.83 -9.24
N PHE A 6 4.44 -5.71 -9.56
CA PHE A 6 5.54 -6.22 -8.74
C PHE A 6 5.94 -5.17 -7.72
N MET A 7 5.71 -5.47 -6.44
CA MET A 7 5.95 -4.51 -5.36
C MET A 7 7.45 -4.19 -5.21
N ASP A 8 8.34 -5.16 -5.43
CA ASP A 8 9.79 -4.96 -5.42
C ASP A 8 10.24 -3.93 -6.48
N GLU A 9 9.62 -3.93 -7.67
CA GLU A 9 9.91 -2.94 -8.70
C GLU A 9 9.38 -1.55 -8.33
N ALA A 10 8.24 -1.50 -7.64
CA ALA A 10 7.64 -0.25 -7.19
C ALA A 10 8.47 0.45 -6.10
N GLU A 11 9.16 -0.31 -5.24
CA GLU A 11 10.04 0.23 -4.18
C GLU A 11 11.20 1.07 -4.72
N TYR A 12 11.61 0.90 -5.98
CA TYR A 12 12.64 1.74 -6.60
C TYR A 12 12.15 3.14 -6.97
N CYS A 13 10.84 3.41 -6.88
CA CYS A 13 10.28 4.73 -7.20
C CYS A 13 10.34 5.66 -5.98
N ASP A 14 10.58 6.95 -6.23
CA ASP A 14 10.54 7.98 -5.17
C ASP A 14 9.15 8.10 -4.53
N ARG A 15 8.10 7.82 -5.31
CA ARG A 15 6.71 7.88 -4.89
C ARG A 15 5.89 6.79 -5.56
N ILE A 16 4.99 6.21 -4.78
CA ILE A 16 4.06 5.16 -5.20
C ILE A 16 2.63 5.65 -5.01
N GLY A 17 1.74 5.24 -5.91
CA GLY A 17 0.30 5.34 -5.75
C GLY A 17 -0.32 3.95 -5.82
N LEU A 18 -1.04 3.54 -4.78
CA LEU A 18 -1.73 2.26 -4.73
C LEU A 18 -3.17 2.45 -5.21
N VAL A 19 -3.55 1.70 -6.24
CA VAL A 19 -4.88 1.77 -6.84
C VAL A 19 -5.61 0.46 -6.61
N TYR A 20 -6.82 0.56 -6.05
CA TYR A 20 -7.70 -0.59 -5.81
C TYR A 20 -9.14 -0.20 -6.18
N ARG A 21 -9.85 -1.09 -6.89
CA ARG A 21 -11.20 -0.84 -7.44
C ARG A 21 -11.35 0.49 -8.20
N GLY A 22 -10.31 0.88 -8.94
CA GLY A 22 -10.29 2.12 -9.72
C GLY A 22 -10.16 3.41 -8.91
N LYS A 23 -9.95 3.31 -7.59
CA LYS A 23 -9.70 4.43 -6.68
C LYS A 23 -8.24 4.39 -6.20
N LEU A 24 -7.64 5.57 -6.01
CA LEU A 24 -6.34 5.70 -5.36
C LEU A 24 -6.56 5.55 -3.85
N ILE A 25 -6.07 4.47 -3.26
CA ILE A 25 -6.30 4.13 -1.84
C ILE A 25 -5.18 4.63 -0.93
N ALA A 26 -3.96 4.78 -1.46
CA ALA A 26 -2.83 5.35 -0.74
C ALA A 26 -1.81 5.95 -1.71
N SER A 27 -1.04 6.93 -1.25
CA SER A 27 0.11 7.46 -2.00
C SER A 27 1.14 8.06 -1.05
N GLY A 28 2.42 7.84 -1.35
CA GLY A 28 3.52 8.29 -0.50
C GLY A 28 4.85 7.81 -1.04
N THR A 29 5.92 7.98 -0.25
CA THR A 29 7.16 7.24 -0.48
C THR A 29 6.94 5.75 -0.14
N PRO A 30 7.80 4.84 -0.62
CA PRO A 30 7.72 3.43 -0.21
C PRO A 30 7.75 3.25 1.31
N ASP A 31 8.61 4.00 2.01
CA ASP A 31 8.73 3.96 3.46
C ASP A 31 7.46 4.47 4.17
N ASP A 32 6.83 5.53 3.67
CA ASP A 32 5.57 6.04 4.24
C ASP A 32 4.44 5.01 4.11
N LEU A 33 4.38 4.29 2.99
CA LEU A 33 3.35 3.27 2.77
C LEU A 33 3.59 2.05 3.66
N LYS A 34 4.84 1.64 3.86
CA LYS A 34 5.20 0.58 4.82
C LYS A 34 4.86 0.98 6.25
N ALA A 35 5.21 2.21 6.65
CA ALA A 35 4.92 2.72 7.98
C ALA A 35 3.42 2.77 8.30
N GLN A 36 2.56 3.02 7.30
CA GLN A 36 1.10 2.97 7.47
C GLN A 36 0.57 1.56 7.77
N ALA A 37 1.30 0.52 7.37
CA ALA A 37 0.93 -0.87 7.59
C ALA A 37 1.71 -1.55 8.72
N ALA A 38 2.64 -0.84 9.36
CA ALA A 38 3.41 -1.37 10.47
C ALA A 38 2.53 -1.42 11.74
N ASP A 39 2.63 -2.52 12.49
CA ASP A 39 1.89 -2.71 13.74
C ASP A 39 2.76 -3.40 14.82
N GLU A 40 2.17 -3.75 15.96
CA GLU A 40 2.87 -4.39 17.08
C GLU A 40 3.44 -5.78 16.72
N GLN A 41 2.88 -6.44 15.70
CA GLN A 41 3.23 -7.79 15.28
C GLN A 41 4.29 -7.76 14.16
N GLN A 42 4.27 -6.72 13.33
CA GLN A 42 5.20 -6.52 12.23
C GLN A 42 5.62 -5.05 12.10
N ALA A 43 6.75 -4.72 12.74
CA ALA A 43 7.30 -3.36 12.76
C ALA A 43 7.94 -2.92 11.43
N ASP A 44 8.35 -3.87 10.58
CA ASP A 44 8.97 -3.60 9.28
C ASP A 44 8.29 -4.44 8.19
N PRO A 45 7.12 -4.00 7.68
CA PRO A 45 6.40 -4.73 6.66
C PRO A 45 7.04 -4.55 5.28
N THR A 46 6.98 -5.60 4.46
CA THR A 46 7.31 -5.50 3.03
C THR A 46 6.26 -4.65 2.31
N MET A 47 6.60 -4.14 1.12
CA MET A 47 5.63 -3.41 0.31
C MET A 47 4.41 -4.27 -0.08
N GLU A 48 4.59 -5.59 -0.26
CA GLU A 48 3.47 -6.52 -0.44
C GLU A 48 2.55 -6.56 0.80
N GLN A 49 3.11 -6.68 2.00
CA GLN A 49 2.32 -6.69 3.22
C GLN A 49 1.59 -5.36 3.43
N ALA A 50 2.26 -4.26 3.11
CA ALA A 50 1.66 -2.93 3.18
C ALA A 50 0.47 -2.79 2.22
N PHE A 51 0.60 -3.29 1.00
CA PHE A 51 -0.50 -3.33 0.04
C PHE A 51 -1.70 -4.14 0.55
N ILE A 52 -1.47 -5.35 1.08
CA ILE A 52 -2.54 -6.20 1.64
C ILE A 52 -3.25 -5.50 2.80
N THR A 53 -2.49 -4.91 3.71
CA THR A 53 -3.03 -4.22 4.89
C THR A 53 -3.89 -3.03 4.49
N LEU A 54 -3.39 -2.18 3.59
CA LEU A 54 -4.11 -1.00 3.10
C LEU A 54 -5.38 -1.37 2.31
N ILE A 55 -5.38 -2.48 1.56
CA ILE A 55 -6.60 -2.98 0.92
C ILE A 55 -7.61 -3.45 1.95
N ASN A 56 -7.18 -4.24 2.94
CA ASN A 56 -8.08 -4.75 3.97
C ASN A 56 -8.71 -3.60 4.78
N ASP A 57 -7.93 -2.58 5.10
CA ASP A 57 -8.43 -1.41 5.80
C ASP A 57 -9.40 -0.60 4.93
N TRP A 58 -9.07 -0.42 3.65
CA TRP A 58 -9.98 0.21 2.69
C TRP A 58 -11.30 -0.56 2.55
N ASP A 59 -11.25 -1.89 2.42
CA ASP A 59 -12.45 -2.73 2.32
C ASP A 59 -13.29 -2.66 3.60
N LYS A 60 -12.69 -2.64 4.81
CA LYS A 60 -13.43 -2.47 6.07
C LYS A 60 -14.19 -1.14 6.12
N GLU A 61 -13.57 -0.06 5.65
CA GLU A 61 -14.18 1.27 5.62
C GLU A 61 -15.30 1.39 4.58
N HIS A 62 -15.22 0.62 3.49
CA HIS A 62 -16.13 0.71 2.34
C HIS A 62 -17.07 -0.50 2.19
N THR A 63 -17.13 -1.40 3.18
CA THR A 63 -18.06 -2.55 3.21
C THR A 63 -19.54 -2.14 3.33
N HIS A 64 -19.83 -0.85 3.53
CA HIS A 64 -21.18 -0.30 3.70
C HIS A 64 -21.69 0.58 2.54
N GLU A 65 -21.03 0.57 1.37
CA GLU A 65 -21.54 1.21 0.15
C GLU A 65 -22.39 0.27 -0.73
#